data_AF-A0A936Z1W2-F1
#
_entry.id   AF-A0A936Z1W2-F1
#
_cell.length_a   1.000
_cell.length_b   1.000
_cell.length_c   1.000
_cell.angle_alpha   90.00
_cell.angle_beta   90.00
_cell.angle_gamma   90.00
#
_symmetry.space_group_name_H-M   'P 1'
#
loop_
_entity.id
_entity.type
_entity.pdbx_description
1 polymer ?
#
loop_
_entity_poly.entity_id
_entity_poly.type
_entity_poly.pdbx_seq_one_letter_code
_entity_poly.pdbx_strand_id
1 'polypeptide(L)' 'MHATALAMKLAGTVTDAAAIRANLDKAMKQLPAAANPNSLDGVDERGGSLADTRVAVIEGGKVKERALREFK' A
#
# COMPACT_ATOMS: atom_id res chain seq x y z
N MET A 1 1.94 -4.88 8.34
CA MET A 1 1.75 -4.36 9.72
C MET A 1 2.21 -2.90 9.91
N HIS A 2 3.21 -2.39 9.16
CA HIS A 2 3.69 -0.99 9.34
C HIS A 2 2.63 0.09 9.12
N ALA A 3 1.82 0.00 8.07
CA ALA A 3 0.79 1.00 7.78
C ALA A 3 -0.25 1.10 8.90
N THR A 4 -0.68 -0.03 9.46
CA THR A 4 -1.63 -0.06 10.58
C THR A 4 -1.05 0.61 11.82
N ALA A 5 0.21 0.34 12.15
CA ALA A 5 0.88 0.99 13.28
C ALA A 5 1.05 2.51 13.07
N LEU A 6 1.37 2.94 11.85
CA LEU A 6 1.39 4.36 11.47
C LEU A 6 0.01 5.00 11.59
N ALA A 7 -1.04 4.33 11.13
CA ALA A 7 -2.42 4.81 11.25
C ALA A 7 -2.86 4.95 12.71
N MET A 8 -2.51 4.00 13.57
CA MET A 8 -2.73 4.10 15.03
C MET A 8 -2.01 5.32 15.63
N LYS A 9 -0.74 5.54 15.24
CA LYS A 9 0.03 6.72 15.69
C LYS A 9 -0.63 8.03 15.22
N LEU A 10 -1.09 8.09 13.98
CA LEU A 10 -1.78 9.26 13.43
C LEU A 10 -3.15 9.50 14.09
N ALA A 11 -3.86 8.43 14.43
CA ALA A 11 -5.16 8.50 15.11
C ALA A 11 -5.05 8.79 16.61
N GLY A 12 -3.86 8.64 17.21
CA GLY A 12 -3.65 8.82 18.66
C GLY A 12 -4.27 7.71 19.51
N THR A 13 -4.58 6.56 18.91
CA THR A 13 -5.28 5.44 19.58
C THR A 13 -4.94 4.12 18.92
N VAL A 14 -5.05 3.04 19.71
CA VAL A 14 -4.89 1.65 19.26
C VAL A 14 -6.17 0.83 19.37
N THR A 15 -7.26 1.43 19.88
CA THR A 15 -8.52 0.73 20.18
C THR A 15 -9.73 1.27 19.40
N ASP A 16 -9.70 2.51 18.93
CA ASP A 16 -10.77 3.05 18.07
C ASP A 16 -10.51 2.68 16.61
N ALA A 17 -11.15 1.60 16.16
CA ALA A 17 -11.01 1.10 14.81
C ALA A 17 -11.47 2.11 13.73
N ALA A 18 -12.47 2.94 14.01
CA ALA A 18 -12.96 3.92 13.05
C ALA A 18 -11.95 5.05 12.84
N ALA A 19 -11.39 5.58 13.93
CA ALA A 19 -10.32 6.59 13.87
C ALA A 19 -9.05 6.05 13.19
N ILE A 20 -8.68 4.80 13.47
CA ILE A 20 -7.54 4.14 12.80
C ILE A 20 -7.82 3.98 11.30
N ARG A 21 -9.01 3.49 10.91
CA ARG A 21 -9.39 3.31 9.51
C ARG A 21 -9.37 4.64 8.75
N ALA A 22 -9.85 5.72 9.37
CA ALA A 22 -9.85 7.06 8.77
C ALA A 22 -8.42 7.59 8.45
N ASN A 23 -7.39 7.04 9.10
CA ASN A 23 -5.99 7.43 8.87
C ASN A 23 -5.20 6.46 7.98
N LEU A 24 -5.80 5.36 7.50
CA LEU A 24 -5.08 4.35 6.73
C LEU A 24 -4.53 4.85 5.39
N ASP A 25 -5.29 5.65 4.65
CA ASP A 25 -4.83 6.23 3.38
C ASP A 25 -3.56 7.08 3.58
N LYS A 26 -3.60 7.99 4.57
CA LYS A 26 -2.46 8.82 4.95
C LYS A 26 -1.27 7.98 5.41
N ALA A 27 -1.51 6.92 6.19
CA ALA A 27 -0.47 6.04 6.66
C ALA A 27 0.22 5.27 5.53
N MET A 28 -0.53 4.77 4.54
CA MET A 28 0.01 4.08 3.37
C MET A 28 0.91 5.00 2.54
N LYS A 29 0.46 6.24 2.29
CA LYS A 29 1.23 7.28 1.57
C LYS A 29 2.52 7.69 2.26
N GLN A 30 2.65 7.46 3.56
CA GLN A 30 3.82 7.79 4.37
C GLN A 30 4.76 6.60 4.60
N LEU A 31 4.48 5.42 4.04
CA LEU A 31 5.35 4.27 4.23
C LEU A 31 6.73 4.55 3.61
N PRO A 32 7.84 4.31 4.36
CA PRO A 32 9.16 4.35 3.78
C PRO A 32 9.32 3.22 2.75
N ALA A 33 10.13 3.44 1.71
CA ALA A 33 10.33 2.46 0.63
C ALA A 33 10.72 1.06 1.15
N ALA A 34 11.57 1.01 2.19
CA ALA A 34 11.98 -0.24 2.82
C ALA A 34 10.83 -1.03 3.47
N ALA A 35 9.74 -0.35 3.86
CA ALA A 35 8.53 -0.96 4.42
C ALA A 35 7.38 -1.02 3.39
N ASN A 36 7.64 -0.64 2.13
CA ASN A 36 6.65 -0.59 1.05
C ASN A 36 7.15 -1.29 -0.23
N PRO A 37 7.46 -2.61 -0.17
CA PRO A 37 7.95 -3.33 -1.34
C PRO A 37 6.92 -3.44 -2.48
N ASN A 38 5.63 -3.26 -2.15
CA ASN A 38 4.53 -3.38 -3.11
C ASN A 38 4.13 -2.03 -3.73
N SER A 39 4.86 -0.95 -3.46
CA SER A 39 4.56 0.38 -4.01
C SER A 39 3.11 0.81 -3.75
N LEU A 40 2.63 0.64 -2.51
CA LEU A 40 1.34 1.11 -2.04
C LEU A 40 1.31 2.64 -2.03
N ASP A 41 0.23 3.24 -2.52
CA ASP A 41 0.07 4.70 -2.64
C ASP A 41 -1.24 5.23 -2.03
N GLY A 42 -2.01 4.37 -1.35
CA GLY A 42 -3.18 4.80 -0.60
C GLY A 42 -4.20 3.70 -0.35
N VAL A 43 -5.38 4.13 0.06
CA VAL A 43 -6.57 3.27 0.20
C VAL A 43 -7.76 3.98 -0.42
N ASP A 44 -8.56 3.27 -1.21
CA ASP A 44 -9.80 3.80 -1.78
C ASP A 44 -10.94 3.90 -0.76
N GLU A 45 -12.06 4.50 -1.15
CA GLU A 45 -13.23 4.69 -0.27
C GLU A 45 -13.81 3.38 0.28
N ARG A 46 -13.63 2.27 -0.45
CA ARG A 46 -14.12 0.93 -0.07
C ARG A 46 -13.14 0.21 0.86
N GLY A 47 -11.93 0.73 1.04
CA GLY A 47 -10.88 0.11 1.83
C GLY A 47 -9.91 -0.75 1.00
N GLY A 48 -9.97 -0.68 -0.32
CA GLY A 48 -9.04 -1.35 -1.23
C GLY A 48 -7.69 -0.63 -1.26
N SER A 49 -6.60 -1.38 -1.18
CA SER A 49 -5.26 -0.80 -1.34
C SER A 49 -5.05 -0.31 -2.77
N LEU A 50 -4.54 0.90 -2.90
CA LEU A 50 -4.01 1.40 -4.15
C LEU A 50 -2.53 1.04 -4.23
N ALA A 51 -2.09 0.52 -5.38
CA ALA A 51 -0.73 0.04 -5.56
C ALA A 51 -0.31 0.04 -7.04
N ASP A 52 0.99 0.26 -7.25
CA ASP A 52 1.68 0.01 -8.52
C ASP A 52 2.77 -1.05 -8.33
N THR A 53 2.35 -2.19 -7.83
CA THR A 53 3.27 -3.29 -7.51
C THR A 53 4.00 -3.77 -8.75
N ARG A 54 5.29 -4.09 -8.57
CA ARG A 54 6.08 -4.77 -9.60
C ARG A 54 5.64 -6.22 -9.73
N VAL A 55 5.32 -6.63 -10.95
CA VAL A 55 4.86 -7.98 -11.27
C VAL A 55 5.85 -8.69 -12.18
N ALA A 56 5.89 -10.01 -12.09
CA ALA A 56 6.62 -10.86 -13.01
C ALA A 56 5.76 -11.15 -14.25
N VAL A 57 6.33 -10.95 -15.43
CA VAL A 57 5.74 -11.36 -16.70
C VAL A 57 6.69 -12.28 -17.47
N ILE A 58 6.13 -13.14 -18.31
CA ILE A 58 6.91 -14.00 -19.21
C ILE A 58 6.96 -13.36 -20.59
N GLU A 59 8.15 -12.95 -21.01
CA GLU A 59 8.42 -12.41 -22.34
C GLU A 59 9.45 -13.27 -23.04
N GLY A 60 9.06 -13.92 -24.15
CA GLY A 60 9.96 -14.80 -24.91
C GLY A 60 10.53 -15.95 -24.07
N GLY A 61 9.73 -16.52 -23.16
CA GLY A 61 10.15 -17.60 -22.27
C GLY A 61 11.04 -17.18 -21.10
N LYS A 62 11.26 -15.87 -20.88
CA LYS A 62 12.05 -15.34 -19.75
C LYS A 62 11.17 -14.54 -18.79
N VAL A 63 11.44 -14.65 -17.50
CA VAL A 63 10.84 -13.80 -16.46
C VAL A 63 11.41 -12.39 -16.59
N LYS A 64 10.53 -11.38 -16.63
CA LYS A 64 10.89 -9.97 -16.50
C LYS A 64 10.00 -9.28 -15.49
N GLU A 65 10.55 -8.30 -14.80
CA GLU A 65 9.81 -7.41 -13.92
C GLU A 65 9.20 -6.26 -14.72
N ARG A 66 7.96 -5.90 -14.41
CA ARG A 66 7.21 -4.76 -14.97
C ARG A 66 6.34 -4.12 -13.90
N ALA A 67 6.12 -2.81 -13.95
CA ALA A 67 5.14 -2.16 -13.09
C ALA A 67 3.72 -2.49 -13.54
N LEU A 68 2.79 -2.67 -12.59
CA LEU A 68 1.41 -3.05 -12.91
C LEU A 68 0.71 -2.01 -13.79
N ARG A 69 1.03 -0.72 -13.65
CA ARG A 69 0.49 0.34 -14.50
C ARG A 69 0.83 0.21 -15.99
N GLU A 70 1.83 -0.59 -16.34
CA GLU A 70 2.24 -0.79 -17.74
C GLU A 70 1.26 -1.68 -18.53
N PHE A 71 0.30 -2.32 -17.86
CA PHE A 71 -0.71 -3.21 -18.47
C PHE A 71 -2.11 -2.58 -18.57
N LYS A 72 -2.26 -1.31 -18.23
CA LYS A 72 -3.53 -0.57 -18.30
C LYS A 72 -3.71 0.13 -19.64
#